data_AF-A0A2V9Q586-F1
#
_entry.id   AF-A0A2V9Q586-F1
#
_cell.length_a   1.000
_cell.length_b   1.000
_cell.length_c   1.000
_cell.angle_alpha   90.00
_cell.angle_beta   90.00
_cell.angle_gamma   90.00
#
_symmetry.space_group_name_H-M   'P 1'
#
loop_
_entity.id
_entity.type
_entity.pdbx_description
1 polymer ?
#
loop_
_entity_poly.entity_id
_entity_poly.type
_entity_poly.pdbx_seq_one_letter_code
_entity_poly.pdbx_strand_id
1 'polypeptide(L)'
;MTFETKYLIELSDILGLEFECNKCHTKILFSVDATKTLWQCPACGEDWLNPQTTEHNAIINLLKLVKNSAEALQGRRFAVRLHVSAPPTA
;
A
#
# COMPACT_ATOMS: atom_id res chain seq x y z
N MET A 1 -12.97 1.96 -34.50
CA MET A 1 -12.25 2.43 -33.30
C MET A 1 -12.54 1.44 -32.19
N THR A 2 -11.52 0.78 -31.67
CA THR A 2 -11.63 0.00 -30.44
C THR A 2 -11.36 0.93 -29.26
N PHE A 3 -12.23 0.93 -28.26
CA PHE A 3 -12.05 1.68 -27.03
C PHE A 3 -11.42 0.75 -25.98
N GLU A 4 -10.29 1.16 -25.41
CA GLU A 4 -9.63 0.47 -24.30
C GLU A 4 -9.76 1.34 -23.05
N THR A 5 -10.30 0.76 -21.97
CA THR A 5 -10.40 1.45 -20.67
C THR A 5 -9.28 0.97 -19.77
N LYS A 6 -8.46 1.91 -19.25
CA LYS A 6 -7.35 1.63 -18.34
C LYS A 6 -7.62 2.24 -16.97
N TYR A 7 -7.28 1.51 -15.92
CA TYR A 7 -7.36 1.97 -14.54
C TYR A 7 -5.94 2.21 -14.06
N LEU A 8 -5.62 3.47 -13.78
CA LEU A 8 -4.28 3.92 -13.44
C LEU A 8 -4.32 4.64 -12.10
N ILE A 9 -3.31 4.39 -11.27
CA ILE A 9 -3.10 5.08 -9.98
C ILE A 9 -1.78 5.84 -10.07
N GLU A 10 -1.76 7.15 -9.81
CA GLU A 10 -0.50 7.88 -9.71
C GLU A 10 0.18 7.53 -8.38
N LEU A 11 1.52 7.52 -8.36
CA LEU A 11 2.24 7.19 -7.12
C LEU A 11 1.91 8.17 -5.98
N SER A 12 1.60 9.42 -6.30
CA SER A 12 1.13 10.44 -5.34
C SER A 12 -0.24 10.16 -4.74
N ASP A 13 -1.06 9.33 -5.40
CA ASP A 13 -2.39 8.98 -4.92
C ASP A 13 -2.33 7.86 -3.86
N ILE A 14 -1.17 7.22 -3.68
CA ILE A 14 -0.98 6.13 -2.73
C ILE A 14 -0.74 6.71 -1.33
N LEU A 15 -1.79 6.68 -0.50
CA LEU A 15 -1.73 7.17 0.88
C LEU A 15 -1.10 6.17 1.86
N GLY A 16 -1.16 4.87 1.55
CA GLY A 16 -0.74 3.80 2.43
C GLY A 16 -1.31 2.44 2.04
N LEU A 17 -1.17 1.47 2.94
CA LEU A 17 -1.75 0.13 2.83
C LEU A 17 -2.86 -0.03 3.88
N GLU A 18 -4.03 -0.51 3.49
CA GLU A 18 -5.07 -0.92 4.45
C GLU A 18 -4.78 -2.35 4.93
N PHE A 19 -4.76 -2.53 6.24
CA PHE A 19 -4.67 -3.82 6.90
C PHE A 19 -6.01 -4.14 7.52
N GLU A 20 -6.51 -5.35 7.28
CA GLU A 20 -7.71 -5.88 7.92
C GLU A 20 -7.35 -7.10 8.78
N CYS A 21 -7.72 -7.08 10.05
CA CYS A 21 -7.58 -8.25 10.91
C CYS A 21 -8.62 -9.30 10.53
N ASN A 22 -8.19 -10.50 10.13
CA ASN A 22 -9.12 -11.59 9.79
C ASN A 22 -9.95 -12.11 10.97
N LYS A 23 -9.56 -11.81 12.21
CA LYS A 23 -10.25 -12.29 13.43
C LYS A 23 -11.34 -11.33 13.93
N CYS A 24 -11.03 -10.04 13.99
CA CYS A 24 -11.94 -9.03 14.52
C CYS A 24 -12.36 -7.97 13.51
N HIS A 25 -11.95 -8.11 12.24
CA HIS A 25 -12.23 -7.22 11.11
C HIS A 25 -11.86 -5.74 11.34
N THR A 26 -10.99 -5.48 12.32
CA THR A 26 -10.46 -4.14 12.53
C THR A 26 -9.58 -3.75 11.37
N LYS A 27 -9.91 -2.61 10.75
CA LYS A 27 -9.20 -2.03 9.62
C LYS A 27 -8.29 -0.90 10.11
N ILE A 28 -7.06 -0.87 9.59
CA ILE A 28 -6.07 0.16 9.91
C ILE A 28 -5.37 0.58 8.62
N LEU A 29 -5.31 1.89 8.39
CA LEU A 29 -4.49 2.45 7.34
C LEU A 29 -3.06 2.64 7.83
N PHE A 30 -2.13 1.96 7.17
CA PHE A 30 -0.71 2.11 7.37
C PHE A 30 -0.14 3.08 6.33
N SER A 31 0.04 4.33 6.74
CA SER A 31 0.48 5.41 5.86
C SER A 31 1.86 5.13 5.26
N VAL A 32 2.11 5.62 4.04
CA VAL A 32 3.45 5.63 3.42
C VAL A 32 4.49 6.39 4.27
N ASP A 33 4.05 7.28 5.16
CA ASP A 33 4.89 8.01 6.11
C ASP A 33 5.04 7.33 7.47
N ALA A 34 4.39 6.18 7.68
CA ALA A 34 4.43 5.49 8.95
C ALA A 34 5.85 4.99 9.26
N THR A 35 6.33 5.33 10.46
CA THR A 35 7.66 4.94 10.96
C THR A 35 7.64 3.68 11.81
N LYS A 36 6.46 3.20 12.21
CA LYS A 36 6.28 2.08 13.14
C LYS A 36 5.28 1.08 12.63
N THR A 37 5.69 -0.18 12.52
CA THR A 37 4.80 -1.32 12.25
C THR A 37 4.07 -1.77 13.50
N LEU A 38 2.82 -2.20 13.30
CA LEU A 38 2.04 -2.87 14.34
C LEU A 38 2.33 -4.37 14.25
N TRP A 39 2.91 -4.92 15.31
CA TRP A 39 3.19 -6.35 15.39
C TRP A 39 1.93 -7.15 15.74
N GLN A 40 0.95 -6.48 16.33
CA GLN A 40 -0.31 -7.06 16.77
C GLN A 40 -1.48 -6.17 16.36
N CYS A 41 -2.64 -6.79 16.18
CA CYS A 41 -3.90 -6.10 16.02
C CYS A 41 -4.21 -5.30 17.30
N PRO A 42 -4.41 -3.97 17.22
CA PRO A 42 -4.66 -3.17 18.41
C PRO A 42 -6.05 -3.38 19.03
N ALA A 43 -6.95 -4.08 18.34
CA ALA A 43 -8.29 -4.37 18.86
C ALA A 43 -8.37 -5.71 19.61
N CYS A 44 -7.74 -6.77 19.09
CA CYS A 44 -7.87 -8.12 19.66
C CYS A 44 -6.55 -8.78 20.07
N GLY A 45 -5.41 -8.10 19.86
CA GLY A 45 -4.08 -8.61 20.21
C GLY A 45 -3.55 -9.73 19.31
N GLU A 46 -4.26 -10.08 18.24
CA GLU A 46 -3.80 -11.10 17.27
C GLU A 46 -2.50 -10.69 16.61
N ASP A 47 -1.55 -11.61 16.46
CA ASP A 47 -0.29 -11.33 15.80
C ASP A 47 -0.51 -10.99 14.32
N TRP A 48 0.12 -9.92 13.85
CA TRP A 48 0.03 -9.41 12.48
C TRP A 48 1.37 -9.59 11.76
N LEU A 49 2.29 -8.65 11.95
CA LEU A 49 3.60 -8.64 11.32
C LEU A 49 4.67 -8.78 12.38
N ASN A 50 4.97 -10.03 12.72
CA ASN A 50 6.05 -10.33 13.67
C ASN A 50 7.38 -9.68 13.20
N PRO A 51 8.15 -9.06 14.10
CA PRO A 51 9.44 -8.47 13.76
C PRO A 51 10.36 -9.46 13.08
N GLN A 52 11.18 -8.99 12.13
CA GLN A 52 12.24 -9.76 11.48
C GLN A 52 11.75 -10.94 10.62
N THR A 53 10.44 -11.08 10.39
CA THR A 53 9.93 -12.04 9.40
C THR A 53 10.10 -11.51 7.98
N THR A 54 10.13 -12.43 7.02
CA THR A 54 10.17 -12.08 5.59
C THR A 54 8.98 -11.20 5.19
N GLU A 55 7.79 -11.50 5.71
CA GLU A 55 6.56 -10.75 5.45
C GLU A 55 6.65 -9.31 5.94
N HIS A 56 7.13 -9.10 7.17
CA HIS A 56 7.36 -7.75 7.70
C HIS A 56 8.28 -6.96 6.79
N ASN A 57 9.44 -7.54 6.43
CA ASN A 57 10.42 -6.87 5.59
C ASN A 57 9.87 -6.54 4.21
N ALA A 58 9.13 -7.46 3.59
CA ALA A 58 8.51 -7.25 2.28
C ALA A 58 7.53 -6.07 2.29
N ILE A 59 6.65 -6.01 3.29
CA ILE A 59 5.63 -4.96 3.40
C ILE A 59 6.26 -3.59 3.68
N ILE A 60 7.25 -3.53 4.58
CA ILE A 60 7.97 -2.28 4.86
C ILE A 60 8.75 -1.79 3.65
N ASN A 61 9.39 -2.70 2.92
CA ASN A 61 10.13 -2.34 1.71
C ASN A 61 9.19 -1.83 0.62
N LEU A 62 7.99 -2.39 0.48
CA LEU A 62 6.98 -1.89 -0.45
C LEU A 62 6.59 -0.44 -0.16
N LEU A 63 6.25 -0.12 1.09
CA LEU A 63 5.88 1.24 1.50
C LEU A 63 7.01 2.25 1.22
N LYS A 64 8.23 1.89 1.61
CA LYS A 64 9.42 2.71 1.36
C LYS A 64 9.67 2.90 -0.13
N LEU A 65 9.51 1.86 -0.94
CA LEU A 65 9.74 1.93 -2.38
C LEU A 65 8.72 2.87 -3.03
N VAL A 66 7.44 2.77 -2.66
CA VAL A 66 6.39 3.67 -3.16
C VAL A 66 6.71 5.12 -2.83
N LYS A 67 7.00 5.40 -1.55
CA LYS A 67 7.34 6.76 -1.09
C LYS A 67 8.57 7.31 -1.81
N ASN A 68 9.67 6.58 -1.78
CA ASN A 68 10.94 7.03 -2.38
C ASN A 68 10.80 7.23 -3.89
N SER A 69 10.00 6.40 -4.57
CA SER A 69 9.74 6.55 -6.01
C SER A 69 8.90 7.79 -6.29
N ALA A 70 7.86 8.05 -5.50
CA ALA A 70 7.05 9.27 -5.64
C ALA A 70 7.92 10.52 -5.48
N GLU A 71 8.76 10.57 -4.45
CA GLU A 71 9.68 11.69 -4.18
C GLU A 71 10.74 11.85 -5.28
N ALA A 72 11.43 10.76 -5.68
CA ALA A 72 12.52 10.81 -6.67
C ALA A 72 12.05 11.22 -8.08
N LEU A 73 10.76 11.04 -8.38
CA LEU A 73 10.16 11.38 -9.66
C LEU A 73 9.60 12.80 -9.70
N GLN A 74 9.54 13.52 -8.57
CA GLN A 74 9.12 14.92 -8.57
C GLN A 74 10.04 15.77 -9.46
N GLY A 75 9.44 16.54 -10.37
CA GLY A 75 10.17 17.38 -11.33
C GLY A 75 10.73 16.67 -12.56
N ARG A 76 10.49 15.36 -12.73
CA ARG A 76 10.86 14.63 -13.94
C ARG A 76 9.84 14.87 -15.07
N ARG A 77 10.29 14.74 -16.32
CA ARG A 77 9.47 14.93 -17.54
C ARG A 77 8.79 13.64 -18.02
N PHE A 78 8.51 12.72 -17.10
CA PHE A 78 7.76 11.49 -17.38
C PHE A 78 6.93 11.11 -16.15
N ALA A 79 5.84 10.37 -16.37
CA ALA A 79 4.94 9.91 -15.31
C ALA A 79 5.06 8.39 -15.14
N VAL A 80 5.02 7.94 -13.89
CA VAL A 80 4.91 6.52 -13.53
C VAL A 80 3.56 6.33 -12.85
N ARG A 81 2.80 5.34 -13.33
CA ARG A 81 1.47 5.01 -12.81
C ARG A 81 1.35 3.50 -12.63
N LEU A 82 0.68 3.07 -11.58
CA LEU A 82 0.33 1.67 -11.38
C LEU A 82 -0.88 1.33 -12.24
N HIS A 83 -0.76 0.28 -13.04
CA HIS A 83 -1.87 -0.24 -13.81
C HIS A 83 -2.63 -1.27 -12.97
N VAL A 84 -3.91 -1.03 -12.74
CA VAL A 84 -4.77 -1.92 -11.94
C VAL A 84 -5.89 -2.52 -12.77
N SER A 85 -6.42 -3.64 -12.30
CA SER A 85 -7.60 -4.27 -12.89
C SER A 85 -8.83 -3.37 -12.71
N ALA A 86 -9.82 -3.55 -13.59
CA ALA A 86 -11.12 -2.91 -13.40
C ALA A 86 -11.70 -3.28 -12.03
N PRO A 87 -12.32 -2.32 -11.30
CA PRO A 87 -13.09 -2.65 -10.12
C PRO A 87 -14.20 -3.64 -10.50
N PRO A 88 -14.53 -4.62 -9.64
CA PRO A 88 -15.70 -5.46 -9.86
C PRO A 88 -16.93 -4.54 -9.91
N THR A 89 -17.62 -4.52 -11.06
CA THR A 89 -18.93 -3.87 -11.19
C THR A 89 -19.92 -4.62 -10.30
N ALA A 90 -20.50 -3.90 -9.33
CA ALA A 90 -21.56 -4.39 -8.45
C ALA A 90 -22.84 -4.70 -9.24
#